data_AF-A0A1H7NV10-F1
#
_entry.id   AF-A0A1H7NV10-F1
#
_cell.length_a   1.000
_cell.length_b   1.000
_cell.length_c   1.000
_cell.angle_alpha   90.00
_cell.angle_beta   90.00
_cell.angle_gamma   90.00
#
_symmetry.space_group_name_H-M   'P 1'
#
loop_
_entity.id
_entity.type
_entity.pdbx_description
1 polymer ?
#
loop_
_entity_poly.entity_id
_entity_poly.type
_entity_poly.pdbx_seq_one_letter_code
_entity_poly.pdbx_strand_id
1 'polypeptide(L)' 'MAKKGQTFQTYTEEFKLNAVRSYVEGSSSYKVVAEREGIRNCSQLKVWVKLRW' A
#
# COMPACT_ATOMS: atom_id res chain seq x y z
N MET A 1 -5.21 2.59 25.58
CA MET A 1 -6.17 3.36 24.75
C MET A 1 -6.09 2.85 23.32
N ALA A 2 -7.02 2.00 22.89
CA ALA A 2 -7.20 1.66 21.47
C ALA A 2 -8.59 2.16 21.10
N LYS A 3 -8.67 3.15 20.20
CA LYS A 3 -9.96 3.70 19.77
C LYS A 3 -10.71 2.63 18.98
N LYS A 4 -11.86 2.23 19.50
CA LYS A 4 -12.80 1.26 18.93
C LYS A 4 -13.21 1.72 17.52
N GLY A 5 -12.83 0.97 16.48
CA GLY A 5 -13.19 1.28 15.09
C GLY A 5 -12.08 1.06 14.04
N GLN A 6 -10.86 0.70 14.43
CA GLN A 6 -9.80 0.41 13.47
C GLN A 6 -10.03 -0.94 12.78
N THR A 7 -10.68 -0.91 11.62
CA THR A 7 -10.72 -2.03 10.70
C THR A 7 -9.39 -2.11 9.97
N PHE A 8 -8.59 -3.13 10.29
CA PHE A 8 -7.40 -3.46 9.51
C PHE A 8 -7.87 -4.04 8.19
N GLN A 9 -7.70 -3.30 7.08
CA GLN A 9 -7.83 -3.90 5.76
C GLN A 9 -6.68 -4.88 5.59
N THR A 10 -7.02 -6.16 5.52
CA THR A 10 -6.07 -7.22 5.20
C THR A 10 -5.87 -7.21 3.69
N TYR A 11 -4.67 -6.82 3.25
CA TYR A 11 -4.26 -6.96 1.86
C TYR A 11 -3.55 -8.30 1.69
N THR A 12 -3.94 -9.06 0.66
CA THR A 12 -3.23 -10.27 0.27
C THR A 12 -1.81 -9.93 -0.19
N GLU A 13 -0.93 -10.91 -0.11
CA GLU A 13 0.47 -10.73 -0.50
C GLU A 13 0.59 -10.37 -1.99
N GLU A 14 -0.21 -11.02 -2.83
CA GLU A 14 -0.34 -10.73 -4.27
C GLU A 14 -0.72 -9.27 -4.54
N PHE A 15 -1.67 -8.72 -3.76
CA PHE A 15 -2.08 -7.32 -3.89
C PHE A 15 -0.94 -6.37 -3.52
N LYS A 16 -0.23 -6.65 -2.41
CA LYS A 16 0.93 -5.84 -1.99
C LYS A 16 2.02 -5.86 -3.06
N LEU A 17 2.31 -7.03 -3.62
CA LEU A 17 3.28 -7.24 -4.71
C LEU A 17 2.87 -6.48 -5.97
N ASN A 18 1.59 -6.51 -6.33
CA ASN A 18 1.08 -5.75 -7.48
C ASN A 18 1.29 -4.25 -7.29
N ALA A 19 0.92 -3.73 -6.11
CA ALA A 19 1.08 -2.31 -5.80
C ALA A 19 2.55 -1.86 -5.77
N VAL A 20 3.45 -2.68 -5.21
CA VAL A 20 4.91 -2.42 -5.22
C VAL A 20 5.45 -2.45 -6.65
N ARG A 21 5.06 -3.44 -7.48
CA ARG A 21 5.42 -3.48 -8.90
C ARG A 21 4.94 -2.26 -9.66
N SER A 22 3.67 -1.90 -9.52
CA SER A 22 3.09 -0.69 -10.11
C SER A 22 3.86 0.58 -9.75
N TYR A 23 4.38 0.67 -8.52
CA TYR A 23 5.24 1.77 -8.07
C TYR A 23 6.67 1.71 -8.63
N VAL A 24 7.25 0.53 -8.79
CA VAL A 24 8.61 0.37 -9.33
C VAL A 24 8.61 0.58 -10.86
N GLU A 25 7.56 0.13 -11.55
CA GLU A 25 7.39 0.25 -13.00
C GLU A 25 6.85 1.62 -13.41
N GLY A 26 5.88 2.15 -12.66
CA GLY A 26 5.35 3.48 -12.86
C GLY A 26 6.10 4.47 -11.99
N SER A 27 6.85 5.40 -12.59
CA SER A 27 7.56 6.52 -11.93
C SER A 27 6.65 7.52 -11.20
N SER A 28 5.56 7.05 -10.61
CA SER A 28 4.52 7.79 -9.92
C SER A 28 4.79 7.84 -8.42
N SER A 29 4.39 8.92 -7.78
CA SER A 29 4.48 9.06 -6.32
C SER A 29 3.63 8.02 -5.59
N TYR A 30 4.04 7.62 -4.37
CA TYR A 30 3.31 6.67 -3.51
C TYR A 30 1.81 6.99 -3.35
N LYS A 31 1.45 8.27 -3.30
CA LYS A 31 0.06 8.71 -3.19
C LYS A 31 -0.76 8.34 -4.42
N VAL A 32 -0.20 8.50 -5.61
CA VAL A 32 -0.87 8.20 -6.89
C VAL A 32 -1.09 6.70 -7.04
N VAL A 33 -0.06 5.90 -6.74
CA VAL A 33 -0.17 4.43 -6.78
C VAL A 33 -1.18 3.94 -5.74
N ALA A 34 -1.14 4.51 -4.52
CA ALA A 34 -2.10 4.16 -3.49
C ALA A 34 -3.54 4.49 -3.89
N GLU A 35 -3.78 5.65 -4.49
CA GLU A 35 -5.11 6.05 -4.96
C GLU A 35 -5.60 5.16 -6.12
N ARG A 36 -4.71 4.82 -7.06
CA ARG A 36 -5.02 3.91 -8.19
C ARG A 36 -5.35 2.49 -7.74
N GLU A 37 -4.55 1.92 -6.84
CA GLU A 37 -4.75 0.56 -6.34
C GLU A 37 -5.84 0.50 -5.25
N GLY A 38 -6.35 1.63 -4.76
CA GLY A 38 -7.34 1.68 -3.68
C GLY A 38 -6.75 1.43 -2.28
N ILE A 39 -5.45 1.67 -2.11
CA ILE A 39 -4.76 1.61 -0.82
C ILE A 39 -5.16 2.81 0.02
N ARG A 40 -5.78 2.53 1.16
CA ARG A 40 -6.33 3.56 2.06
C ARG A 40 -5.26 4.50 2.62
N ASN A 41 -4.02 4.04 2.75
CA ASN A 41 -2.93 4.82 3.30
C ASN A 41 -1.63 4.61 2.50
N CYS A 42 -1.15 5.66 1.84
CA CYS A 42 0.11 5.64 1.09
C CYS A 42 1.33 5.34 1.96
N SER A 43 1.25 5.55 3.28
CA SER A 43 2.31 5.13 4.22
C SER A 43 2.49 3.61 4.25
N GLN A 44 1.42 2.83 4.03
CA GLN A 44 1.47 1.37 3.97
C GLN A 44 2.24 0.90 2.75
N LEU A 45 2.00 1.52 1.59
CA LEU A 45 2.76 1.25 0.37
C LEU A 45 4.25 1.54 0.55
N LYS A 46 4.61 2.63 1.22
CA LYS A 46 6.00 2.96 1.54
C LYS A 46 6.68 1.87 2.39
N VAL A 47 5.95 1.29 3.34
CA VAL A 47 6.44 0.18 4.16
C VAL A 47 6.63 -1.07 3.31
N TRP A 48 5.72 -1.37 2.38
CA TRP A 48 5.83 -2.53 1.50
C TRP A 48 7.04 -2.44 0.56
N VAL A 49 7.23 -1.27 -0.08
CA VAL A 49 8.41 -1.00 -0.93
C VAL A 49 9.70 -1.12 -0.12
N LYS A 50 9.73 -0.57 1.11
CA LYS A 50 10.93 -0.64 1.98
C LYS A 50 11.26 -2.07 2.43
N LEU A 51 10.25 -2.85 2.76
CA LEU A 51 10.41 -4.26 3.16
C LEU A 51 10.74 -5.16 1.97
N ARG A 52 10.68 -4.63 0.74
CA ARG A 52 11.02 -5.34 -0.51
C ARG A 52 10.25 -6.66 -0.60
N TRP A 53 8.95 -6.57 -0.27
CA TRP A 53 7.98 -7.65 -0.52
C TRP A 53 7.91 -7.95 -2.01
#